data_AF-A0A9E5VQW5-F1
#
_entry.id   AF-A0A9E5VQW5-F1
#
_cell.length_a   1.000
_cell.length_b   1.000
_cell.length_c   1.000
_cell.angle_alpha   90.00
_cell.angle_beta   90.00
_cell.angle_gamma   90.00
#
_symmetry.space_group_name_H-M   'P 1'
#
loop_
_entity.id
_entity.type
_entity.pdbx_description
1 polymer ?
#
loop_
_entity_poly.entity_id
_entity_poly.type
_entity_poly.pdbx_seq_one_letter_code
_entity_poly.pdbx_strand_id
1 'polypeptide(L)'
;MRNDLRIYNSTDFLHFLEPWGKFLEQNGGFKGIATLDSDYSAAYLYILAFLTYLPASLLAKIKVVSFIFEYATAIIVMLIIRNIFKLNKKSYLPYLGYGLVLFAPTLILNGAVWGQCDIIHTFFIVLSLYLLIKNKYTLSFISFGFALAFKLQAIFSCLFLYCFISRKENFLG
;
A
#
# COMPACT_ATOMS: atom_id res chain seq x y z
N MET A 1 25.16 2.23 -0.35
CA MET A 1 23.96 2.25 -1.23
C MET A 1 22.64 2.15 -0.47
N ARG A 2 22.28 1.03 0.22
CA ARG A 2 20.97 0.91 0.91
C ARG A 2 20.85 1.73 2.23
N ASN A 3 21.97 2.04 2.89
CA ASN A 3 21.96 2.90 4.09
C ASN A 3 21.79 4.39 3.75
N ASP A 4 22.35 4.84 2.63
CA ASP A 4 22.31 6.24 2.21
C ASP A 4 20.87 6.68 1.86
N LEU A 5 20.08 5.74 1.31
CA LEU A 5 18.67 5.95 1.02
C LEU A 5 17.80 6.14 2.27
N ARG A 6 18.23 5.67 3.45
CA ARG A 6 17.43 5.83 4.69
C ARG A 6 17.28 7.30 5.07
N ILE A 7 18.34 8.08 4.85
CA ILE A 7 18.45 9.48 5.26
C ILE A 7 18.06 10.42 4.12
N TYR A 8 17.92 9.90 2.89
CA TYR A 8 17.47 10.69 1.76
C TYR A 8 16.06 11.23 1.98
N ASN A 9 15.93 12.56 1.88
CA ASN A 9 14.68 13.30 1.92
C ASN A 9 14.28 13.63 0.47
N SER A 10 13.10 13.22 0.06
CA SER A 10 12.54 13.64 -1.23
C SER A 10 12.03 15.07 -1.14
N THR A 11 11.93 15.73 -2.30
CA THR A 11 11.30 17.04 -2.45
C THR A 11 9.89 17.01 -1.85
N ASP A 12 9.09 15.98 -2.17
CA ASP A 12 7.75 15.82 -1.63
C ASP A 12 7.74 15.71 -0.09
N PHE A 13 8.69 14.98 0.48
CA PHE A 13 8.80 14.87 1.93
C PHE A 13 9.08 16.24 2.56
N LEU A 14 10.03 17.00 2.03
CA LEU A 14 10.44 18.29 2.58
C LEU A 14 9.36 19.37 2.44
N HIS A 15 8.64 19.38 1.32
CA HIS A 15 7.65 20.42 1.03
C HIS A 15 6.26 20.11 1.58
N PHE A 16 5.93 18.84 1.84
CA PHE A 16 4.57 18.43 2.23
C PHE A 16 4.54 17.59 3.50
N LEU A 17 5.11 16.37 3.47
CA LEU A 17 4.95 15.40 4.56
C LEU A 17 5.58 15.88 5.87
N GLU A 18 6.74 16.53 5.80
CA GLU A 18 7.42 17.08 6.98
C GLU A 18 6.65 18.25 7.60
N PRO A 19 6.23 19.30 6.85
CA PRO A 19 5.35 20.34 7.36
C PRO A 19 4.06 19.80 7.99
N TRP A 20 3.37 18.88 7.32
CA TRP A 20 2.14 18.29 7.86
C TRP A 20 2.37 17.49 9.12
N GLY A 21 3.41 16.66 9.16
CA GLY A 21 3.74 15.89 10.36
C GLY A 21 4.11 16.77 11.55
N LYS A 22 4.86 17.86 11.33
CA LYS A 22 5.16 18.86 12.38
C LYS A 22 3.90 19.56 12.85
N PHE A 23 3.01 19.95 11.93
CA PHE A 23 1.73 20.56 12.28
C PHE A 23 0.88 19.61 13.13
N LEU A 24 0.75 18.35 12.73
CA LEU A 24 0.00 17.35 13.48
C LEU A 24 0.60 17.14 14.87
N GLU A 25 1.93 17.01 14.98
CA GLU A 25 2.62 16.85 16.26
C GLU A 25 2.34 18.03 17.21
N GLN A 26 2.40 19.27 16.70
CA GLN A 26 2.14 20.49 17.47
C GLN A 26 0.66 20.65 17.87
N ASN A 27 -0.26 20.11 17.07
CA ASN A 27 -1.71 20.23 17.28
C ASN A 27 -2.34 18.95 17.89
N GLY A 28 -1.55 18.13 18.58
CA GLY A 28 -2.05 16.99 19.36
C GLY A 28 -2.36 15.74 18.52
N GLY A 29 -1.64 15.53 17.42
CA GLY A 29 -1.74 14.40 16.51
C GLY A 29 -3.09 14.36 15.79
N PHE A 30 -3.94 13.40 16.14
CA PHE A 30 -5.26 13.22 15.49
C PHE A 30 -6.16 14.45 15.55
N LYS A 31 -6.06 15.26 16.62
CA LYS A 31 -6.85 16.48 16.77
C LYS A 31 -6.51 17.53 15.71
N GLY A 32 -5.26 17.55 15.24
CA GLY A 32 -4.79 18.47 14.22
C GLY A 32 -5.29 18.17 12.81
N ILE A 33 -5.86 16.98 12.56
CA ILE A 33 -6.31 16.60 11.20
C ILE A 33 -7.40 17.55 10.69
N ALA A 34 -8.32 17.99 11.55
CA ALA A 34 -9.47 18.80 11.14
C ALA A 34 -9.09 20.21 10.65
N THR A 35 -7.91 20.70 11.02
CA THR A 35 -7.43 22.05 10.70
C THR A 35 -6.17 22.03 9.82
N LEU A 36 -5.70 20.83 9.43
CA LEU A 36 -4.56 20.66 8.56
C LEU A 36 -4.96 20.91 7.10
N ASP A 37 -4.26 21.82 6.43
CA ASP A 37 -4.39 22.02 4.99
C ASP A 37 -3.44 21.05 4.25
N SER A 38 -4.02 20.03 3.61
CA SER A 38 -3.32 18.92 2.96
C SER A 38 -4.11 18.42 1.75
N ASP A 39 -3.40 18.04 0.69
CA ASP A 39 -3.96 17.42 -0.51
C ASP A 39 -4.00 15.87 -0.46
N TYR A 40 -3.52 15.27 0.62
CA TYR A 40 -3.62 13.83 0.86
C TYR A 40 -4.99 13.40 1.38
N SER A 41 -5.32 12.14 1.14
CA SER A 41 -6.57 11.56 1.64
C SER A 41 -6.59 11.49 3.17
N ALA A 42 -7.79 11.62 3.74
CA ALA A 42 -7.99 11.51 5.19
C ALA A 42 -7.42 10.19 5.74
N ALA A 43 -7.58 9.08 5.01
CA ALA A 43 -7.04 7.78 5.42
C ALA A 43 -5.52 7.80 5.65
N TYR A 44 -4.78 8.52 4.79
CA TYR A 44 -3.35 8.69 4.98
C TYR A 44 -3.02 9.65 6.12
N LEU A 45 -3.77 10.73 6.29
CA LEU A 45 -3.59 11.67 7.41
C LEU A 45 -3.77 11.00 8.77
N TYR A 46 -4.67 10.02 8.89
CA TYR A 46 -4.77 9.20 10.10
C TYR A 46 -3.50 8.37 10.37
N ILE A 47 -2.85 7.84 9.33
CA ILE A 47 -1.54 7.19 9.49
C ILE A 47 -0.53 8.22 9.95
N LEU A 48 -0.43 9.37 9.28
CA LEU A 48 0.56 10.39 9.60
C LEU A 48 0.40 10.90 11.05
N ALA A 49 -0.83 11.14 11.48
CA ALA A 49 -1.16 11.53 12.85
C ALA A 49 -0.84 10.43 13.86
N PHE A 50 -1.07 9.15 13.54
CA PHE A 50 -0.63 8.05 14.39
C PHE A 50 0.90 8.04 14.56
N LEU A 51 1.65 8.29 13.49
CA LEU A 51 3.11 8.29 13.51
C LEU A 51 3.68 9.41 14.40
N THR A 52 2.96 10.51 14.67
CA THR A 52 3.47 11.57 15.57
C THR A 52 3.63 11.10 17.01
N TYR A 53 2.88 10.07 17.45
CA TYR A 53 2.99 9.54 18.81
C TYR A 53 4.17 8.58 19.03
N LEU A 54 4.81 8.11 17.96
CA LEU A 54 5.89 7.13 18.06
C LEU A 54 7.26 7.82 18.24
N PRO A 55 8.22 7.20 18.93
CA PRO A 55 9.58 7.72 19.01
C PRO A 55 10.36 7.39 17.73
N ALA A 56 10.76 8.40 16.93
CA ALA A 56 11.72 8.37 15.82
C ALA A 56 11.58 9.65 14.97
N SER A 57 12.43 9.82 13.96
CA SER A 57 12.17 10.82 12.91
C SER A 57 10.97 10.45 12.06
N LEU A 58 10.18 11.45 11.63
CA LEU A 58 8.98 11.23 10.80
C LEU A 58 9.30 10.46 9.52
N LEU A 59 10.40 10.79 8.84
CA LEU A 59 10.86 10.09 7.63
C LEU A 59 11.04 8.59 7.88
N ALA A 60 11.72 8.23 8.98
CA ALA A 60 11.97 6.82 9.30
C ALA A 60 10.64 6.07 9.51
N LYS A 61 9.70 6.70 10.22
CA LYS A 61 8.37 6.12 10.47
C LYS A 61 7.60 5.89 9.17
N ILE A 62 7.57 6.87 8.27
CA ILE A 62 6.89 6.77 6.96
C ILE A 62 7.52 5.66 6.10
N LYS A 63 8.86 5.58 6.06
CA LYS A 63 9.57 4.51 5.35
C LYS A 63 9.27 3.13 5.93
N VAL A 64 9.16 3.01 7.27
CA VAL A 64 8.76 1.75 7.92
C VAL A 64 7.35 1.33 7.53
N VAL A 65 6.39 2.25 7.51
CA VAL A 65 5.03 1.95 7.03
C VAL A 65 5.08 1.43 5.59
N SER A 66 5.82 2.12 4.72
CA SER A 66 5.96 1.71 3.31
C SER A 66 6.55 0.30 3.21
N PHE A 67 7.63 0.00 3.95
CA PHE A 67 8.22 -1.34 3.98
C PHE A 67 7.22 -2.41 4.42
N ILE A 68 6.43 -2.17 5.49
CA ILE A 68 5.43 -3.14 5.95
C ILE A 68 4.47 -3.51 4.80
N PHE A 69 3.99 -2.51 4.06
CA PHE A 69 3.09 -2.73 2.93
C PHE A 69 3.77 -3.33 1.70
N GLU A 70 5.06 -3.07 1.45
CA GLU A 70 5.83 -3.77 0.41
C GLU A 70 5.92 -5.26 0.68
N TYR A 71 6.31 -5.64 1.90
CA TYR A 71 6.39 -7.03 2.33
C TYR A 71 5.01 -7.70 2.32
N ALA A 72 3.98 -7.02 2.81
CA ALA A 72 2.62 -7.53 2.78
C ALA A 72 2.14 -7.77 1.33
N THR A 73 2.40 -6.82 0.42
CA THR A 73 2.04 -6.95 -1.00
C THR A 73 2.76 -8.13 -1.65
N ALA A 74 4.07 -8.28 -1.41
CA ALA A 74 4.85 -9.40 -1.93
C ALA A 74 4.29 -10.75 -1.44
N ILE A 75 3.86 -10.84 -0.17
CA ILE A 75 3.20 -12.03 0.38
C ILE A 75 1.89 -12.32 -0.36
N ILE A 76 1.04 -11.31 -0.60
CA ILE A 76 -0.21 -11.54 -1.33
C ILE A 76 0.04 -12.00 -2.76
N VAL A 77 1.02 -11.43 -3.47
CA VAL A 77 1.41 -11.88 -4.81
C VAL A 77 1.87 -13.34 -4.81
N MET A 78 2.70 -13.72 -3.83
CA MET A 78 3.10 -15.12 -3.64
C MET A 78 1.88 -16.04 -3.47
N LEU A 79 0.88 -15.63 -2.67
CA LEU A 79 -0.34 -16.39 -2.45
C LEU A 79 -1.22 -16.47 -3.71
N ILE A 80 -1.29 -15.40 -4.51
CA ILE A 80 -1.98 -15.38 -5.80
C ILE A 80 -1.35 -16.41 -6.76
N ILE A 81 -0.02 -16.34 -6.96
CA ILE A 81 0.72 -17.27 -7.84
C ILE A 81 0.47 -18.71 -7.40
N ARG A 82 0.60 -18.98 -6.11
CA ARG A 82 0.39 -20.33 -5.57
C ARG A 82 -1.03 -20.84 -5.84
N ASN A 83 -2.04 -19.98 -5.69
CA ASN A 83 -3.43 -20.34 -5.88
C ASN A 83 -3.77 -20.59 -7.35
N ILE A 84 -3.41 -19.67 -8.25
CA ILE A 84 -3.70 -19.77 -9.69
C ILE A 84 -3.09 -21.04 -10.29
N PHE A 85 -1.81 -21.31 -9.98
CA PHE A 85 -1.08 -22.46 -10.53
C PHE A 85 -1.25 -23.74 -9.71
N LYS A 86 -2.07 -23.74 -8.65
CA LYS A 86 -2.30 -24.87 -7.73
C LYS A 86 -1.01 -25.54 -7.25
N LEU A 87 0.01 -24.72 -6.94
CA LEU A 87 1.36 -25.22 -6.66
C LEU A 87 1.47 -25.79 -5.25
N ASN A 88 2.24 -26.87 -5.13
CA ASN A 88 2.57 -27.46 -3.85
C ASN A 88 3.55 -26.56 -3.05
N LYS A 89 3.74 -26.87 -1.76
CA LYS A 89 4.62 -26.08 -0.87
C LYS A 89 6.10 -26.10 -1.28
N LYS A 90 6.54 -27.08 -2.08
CA LYS A 90 7.92 -27.24 -2.54
C LYS A 90 8.24 -26.40 -3.78
N SER A 91 7.23 -25.82 -4.44
CA SER A 91 7.45 -24.99 -5.62
C SER A 91 8.17 -23.69 -5.26
N TYR A 92 9.23 -23.39 -6.02
CA TYR A 92 9.99 -22.15 -5.87
C TYR A 92 9.33 -20.93 -6.54
N LEU A 93 8.43 -21.16 -7.49
CA LEU A 93 7.82 -20.10 -8.30
C LEU A 93 7.09 -19.01 -7.47
N PRO A 94 6.33 -19.32 -6.41
CA PRO A 94 5.74 -18.29 -5.57
C PRO A 94 6.78 -17.41 -4.86
N TYR A 95 7.92 -17.99 -4.44
CA TYR A 95 8.99 -17.25 -3.79
C TYR A 95 9.78 -16.38 -4.79
N LEU A 96 9.88 -16.81 -6.05
CA LEU A 96 10.40 -15.95 -7.12
C LEU A 96 9.48 -14.74 -7.32
N GLY A 97 8.16 -14.93 -7.38
CA GLY A 97 7.21 -13.82 -7.47
C GLY A 97 7.31 -12.84 -6.30
N TYR A 98 7.44 -13.36 -5.07
CA TYR A 98 7.71 -12.55 -3.88
C TYR A 98 9.00 -11.72 -4.03
N GLY A 99 10.09 -12.34 -4.46
CA GLY A 99 11.36 -11.66 -4.70
C GLY A 99 11.25 -10.58 -5.76
N LEU A 100 10.61 -10.88 -6.90
CA LEU A 100 10.42 -9.93 -7.98
C LEU A 100 9.64 -8.68 -7.55
N VAL A 101 8.65 -8.82 -6.67
CA VAL A 101 7.92 -7.66 -6.12
C VAL A 101 8.85 -6.82 -5.24
N LEU A 102 9.58 -7.43 -4.31
CA LEU A 102 10.47 -6.69 -3.39
C LEU A 102 11.64 -6.01 -4.12
N PHE A 103 12.10 -6.59 -5.22
CA PHE A 103 13.20 -6.06 -6.01
C PHE A 103 12.72 -5.31 -7.26
N ALA A 104 11.41 -5.06 -7.38
CA ALA A 104 10.89 -4.25 -8.47
C ALA A 104 11.46 -2.83 -8.36
N PRO A 105 12.10 -2.30 -9.42
CA PRO A 105 12.70 -0.97 -9.38
C PRO A 105 11.72 0.12 -8.95
N THR A 106 10.46 0.01 -9.38
CA THR A 106 9.39 0.96 -9.04
C THR A 106 9.07 0.96 -7.54
N LEU A 107 9.04 -0.20 -6.87
CA LEU A 107 8.79 -0.27 -5.43
C LEU A 107 9.97 0.31 -4.65
N ILE A 108 11.21 -0.04 -5.03
CA ILE A 108 12.42 0.49 -4.40
C ILE A 108 12.49 2.02 -4.52
N LEU A 109 12.24 2.56 -5.72
CA LEU A 109 12.28 4.01 -5.95
C LEU A 109 11.20 4.72 -5.16
N ASN A 110 9.97 4.21 -5.18
CA ASN A 110 8.82 4.80 -4.52
C ASN A 110 8.97 4.80 -2.99
N GLY A 111 9.23 3.64 -2.38
CA GLY A 111 9.33 3.51 -0.93
C GLY A 111 10.70 3.92 -0.38
N ALA A 112 11.77 3.28 -0.83
CA ALA A 112 13.10 3.45 -0.23
C ALA A 112 13.78 4.77 -0.60
N VAL A 113 13.60 5.24 -1.85
CA VAL A 113 14.22 6.50 -2.31
C VAL A 113 13.30 7.68 -2.01
N TRP A 114 12.06 7.68 -2.50
CA TRP A 114 11.19 8.86 -2.39
C TRP A 114 10.40 8.93 -1.08
N GLY A 115 10.30 7.85 -0.32
CA GLY A 115 9.51 7.83 0.91
C GLY A 115 8.01 7.99 0.66
N GLN A 116 7.56 7.71 -0.57
CA GLN A 116 6.17 7.80 -0.99
C GLN A 116 5.41 6.53 -0.58
N CYS A 117 4.11 6.69 -0.29
CA CYS A 117 3.29 5.65 0.30
C CYS A 117 2.30 5.00 -0.67
N ASP A 118 2.58 5.10 -1.97
CA ASP A 118 1.72 4.53 -3.02
C ASP A 118 1.58 3.00 -2.92
N ILE A 119 2.46 2.34 -2.17
CA ILE A 119 2.34 0.90 -1.92
C ILE A 119 1.11 0.54 -1.07
N ILE A 120 0.56 1.46 -0.27
CA ILE A 120 -0.59 1.19 0.61
C ILE A 120 -1.85 0.93 -0.22
N HIS A 121 -2.20 1.81 -1.15
CA HIS A 121 -3.37 1.59 -2.01
C HIS A 121 -3.15 0.39 -2.93
N THR A 122 -1.94 0.20 -3.44
CA THR A 122 -1.55 -0.97 -4.26
C THR A 122 -1.78 -2.28 -3.49
N PHE A 123 -1.37 -2.36 -2.23
CA PHE A 123 -1.60 -3.51 -1.37
C PHE A 123 -3.09 -3.88 -1.32
N PHE A 124 -3.95 -2.90 -1.07
CA PHE A 124 -5.39 -3.12 -0.96
C PHE A 124 -6.03 -3.57 -2.29
N ILE A 125 -5.55 -3.07 -3.43
CA ILE A 125 -5.97 -3.56 -4.77
C ILE A 125 -5.57 -5.03 -4.95
N VAL A 126 -4.30 -5.38 -4.66
CA VAL A 126 -3.79 -6.75 -4.81
C VAL A 126 -4.49 -7.70 -3.83
N LEU A 127 -4.76 -7.26 -2.60
CA LEU A 127 -5.54 -8.01 -1.62
C LEU A 127 -6.97 -8.25 -2.09
N SER A 128 -7.62 -7.21 -2.64
CA SER A 128 -8.96 -7.32 -3.23
C SER A 128 -8.99 -8.39 -4.33
N LEU A 129 -8.02 -8.40 -5.23
CA LEU A 129 -7.89 -9.41 -6.27
C LEU A 129 -7.69 -10.82 -5.70
N TYR A 130 -6.81 -10.98 -4.72
CA TYR A 130 -6.58 -12.27 -4.06
C TYR A 130 -7.88 -12.83 -3.43
N LEU A 131 -8.67 -11.96 -2.81
CA LEU A 131 -9.95 -12.34 -2.20
C LEU A 131 -11.01 -12.71 -3.26
N LEU A 132 -11.03 -12.05 -4.43
CA LEU A 132 -11.89 -12.48 -5.56
C LEU A 132 -11.52 -13.88 -6.06
N ILE A 133 -10.22 -14.15 -6.22
CA ILE A 133 -9.73 -15.47 -6.62
C ILE A 133 -10.20 -16.53 -5.60
N LYS A 134 -10.26 -16.18 -4.33
CA LYS A 134 -10.76 -17.03 -3.23
C LYS A 134 -12.30 -17.07 -3.08
N ASN A 135 -13.08 -16.45 -3.98
CA ASN A 135 -14.55 -16.34 -3.85
C ASN A 135 -15.04 -15.54 -2.62
N LYS A 136 -14.19 -14.70 -2.02
CA LYS A 136 -14.54 -13.89 -0.84
C LYS A 136 -14.95 -12.48 -1.26
N TYR A 137 -16.07 -12.37 -1.98
CA TYR A 137 -16.51 -11.13 -2.63
C TYR A 137 -16.66 -9.95 -1.67
N THR A 138 -17.36 -10.11 -0.53
CA THR A 138 -17.54 -9.03 0.45
C THR A 138 -16.22 -8.46 0.94
N LEU A 139 -15.28 -9.33 1.33
CA LEU A 139 -13.97 -8.89 1.81
C LEU A 139 -13.13 -8.26 0.69
N SER A 140 -13.30 -8.73 -0.55
CA SER A 140 -12.66 -8.12 -1.71
C SER A 140 -13.13 -6.68 -1.92
N PHE A 141 -14.44 -6.41 -1.88
CA PHE A 141 -14.99 -5.06 -2.03
C PHE A 141 -14.63 -4.16 -0.85
N ILE A 142 -14.63 -4.67 0.38
CA ILE A 142 -14.14 -3.93 1.55
C ILE A 142 -12.68 -3.52 1.35
N SER A 143 -11.82 -4.47 0.91
CA SER A 143 -10.41 -4.19 0.62
C SER A 143 -10.26 -3.15 -0.48
N PHE A 144 -11.08 -3.22 -1.54
CA PHE A 144 -11.07 -2.22 -2.60
C PHE A 144 -11.53 -0.84 -2.13
N GLY A 145 -12.52 -0.78 -1.22
CA GLY A 145 -12.94 0.45 -0.56
C GLY A 145 -11.79 1.13 0.21
N PHE A 146 -10.95 0.34 0.89
CA PHE A 146 -9.72 0.88 1.49
C PHE A 146 -8.76 1.43 0.43
N ALA A 147 -8.57 0.75 -0.70
CA ALA A 147 -7.72 1.27 -1.79
C ALA A 147 -8.20 2.65 -2.27
N LEU A 148 -9.52 2.82 -2.49
CA LEU A 148 -10.12 4.09 -2.88
C LEU A 148 -9.95 5.17 -1.81
N ALA A 149 -10.09 4.81 -0.53
CA ALA A 149 -9.89 5.73 0.59
C ALA A 149 -8.45 6.26 0.68
N PHE A 150 -7.46 5.47 0.27
CA PHE A 150 -6.05 5.91 0.20
C PHE A 150 -5.73 6.70 -1.07
N LYS A 151 -6.24 6.28 -2.23
CA LYS A 151 -6.01 6.98 -3.50
C LYS A 151 -7.17 6.77 -4.46
N LEU A 152 -7.80 7.87 -4.88
CA LEU A 152 -8.92 7.81 -5.83
C LEU A 152 -8.52 7.18 -7.19
N GLN A 153 -7.24 7.25 -7.55
CA GLN A 153 -6.67 6.58 -8.73
C GLN A 153 -6.94 5.05 -8.74
N ALA A 154 -7.21 4.43 -7.58
CA ALA A 154 -7.62 3.03 -7.51
C ALA A 154 -8.91 2.71 -8.30
N ILE A 155 -9.74 3.73 -8.63
CA ILE A 155 -10.95 3.56 -9.42
C ILE A 155 -10.68 2.94 -10.80
N PHE A 156 -9.51 3.18 -11.39
CA PHE A 156 -9.15 2.58 -12.68
C PHE A 156 -9.05 1.05 -12.60
N SER A 157 -8.77 0.49 -11.42
CA SER A 157 -8.76 -0.95 -11.19
C SER A 157 -10.17 -1.55 -11.01
N CYS A 158 -11.21 -0.73 -10.83
CA CYS A 158 -12.59 -1.20 -10.66
C CYS A 158 -13.09 -1.96 -11.90
N LEU A 159 -12.77 -1.46 -13.10
CA LEU A 159 -13.13 -2.11 -14.38
C LEU A 159 -12.55 -3.53 -14.47
N PHE A 160 -11.31 -3.71 -14.00
CA PHE A 160 -10.67 -5.02 -13.99
C PHE A 160 -11.38 -6.01 -13.04
N LEU A 161 -11.77 -5.56 -11.83
CA LEU A 161 -12.50 -6.38 -10.88
C LEU A 161 -13.90 -6.76 -11.40
N TYR A 162 -14.60 -5.81 -12.03
CA TYR A 162 -15.89 -6.07 -12.66
C TYR A 162 -15.77 -7.11 -13.78
N CYS A 163 -14.85 -6.93 -14.73
CA CYS A 163 -14.62 -7.90 -15.81
C CYS A 163 -14.26 -9.30 -15.29
N PHE A 164 -13.50 -9.38 -14.19
CA PHE A 164 -13.15 -10.65 -13.56
C PHE A 164 -14.37 -11.39 -12.99
N ILE A 165 -15.29 -10.66 -12.36
CA ILE A 165 -16.54 -11.22 -11.82
C ILE A 165 -17.46 -11.67 -12.96
N SER A 166 -17.71 -10.81 -13.95
CA SER A 166 -18.62 -11.12 -15.07
C SER A 166 -18.19 -12.34 -15.87
N ARG A 167 -16.88 -12.54 -16.07
CA ARG A 167 -16.38 -13.75 -16.75
C ARG A 167 -16.62 -14.99 -15.92
N LYS A 168 -16.46 -14.92 -14.60
CA LYS A 168 -16.59 -16.08 -13.72
C LYS A 168 -18.03 -16.59 -13.62
N GLU A 169 -18.99 -15.68 -13.59
CA GLU A 169 -20.43 -16.04 -13.60
C GLU A 169 -20.82 -16.71 -14.92
N ASN A 170 -20.31 -16.21 -16.06
CA ASN A 170 -20.54 -16.81 -17.38
C ASN A 170 -19.89 -18.21 -17.58
N PHE A 171 -18.97 -18.64 -16.70
CA PHE A 171 -18.41 -20.00 -16.72
C PHE A 171 -19.18 -20.98 -15.81
N LEU A 172 -20.08 -20.47 -14.97
CA LEU A 172 -20.83 -21.25 -13.98
C LEU A 172 -22.33 -21.35 -14.28
N GLY A 173 -22.84 -20.61 -15.26
CA GLY A 173 -24.19 -20.74 -15.83
C GLY A 173 -24.16 -21.49 -17.16
#